data_AF-A0A533R9X8-F1
#
_entry.id   AF-A0A533R9X8-F1
#
_cell.length_a   1.000
_cell.length_b   1.000
_cell.length_c   1.000
_cell.angle_alpha   90.00
_cell.angle_beta   90.00
_cell.angle_gamma   90.00
#
_symmetry.space_group_name_H-M   'P 1'
#
loop_
_entity.id
_entity.type
_entity.pdbx_description
1 polymer ?
#
loop_
_entity_poly.entity_id
_entity_poly.type
_entity_poly.pdbx_seq_one_letter_code
_entity_poly.pdbx_strand_id
1 'polypeptide(L)'
;MMLGELALFRQLHRKISVAVIFALLFVGYNSIPSSADSIPEPTTWEFPGVIESARALSPRNIEGREFNRFGLAYSTRELDSLPVATMSAQDLQKYADIVTHAYPDAVFRQVGDSCKELPVESLNETTIAGIAYISFHAIEPITRQKAAKCLADIQHNLKQARTTK
;
A
#
# COMPACT_ATOMS: atom_id res chain seq x y z
N MET A 1 -1.79 4.86 -80.13
CA MET A 1 -1.74 4.03 -81.36
C MET A 1 -0.53 3.12 -81.22
N MET A 2 -0.76 1.80 -81.17
CA MET A 2 0.19 0.66 -81.15
C MET A 2 1.09 0.49 -79.91
N LEU A 3 0.91 -0.55 -79.07
CA LEU A 3 1.05 -2.02 -79.24
C LEU A 3 2.50 -2.50 -79.23
N GLY A 4 2.77 -3.47 -78.35
CA GLY A 4 4.04 -4.19 -78.17
C GLY A 4 4.04 -4.85 -76.78
N GLU A 5 3.19 -5.85 -76.54
CA GLU A 5 3.54 -7.27 -76.70
C GLU A 5 4.91 -7.65 -76.12
N LEU A 6 4.89 -8.32 -74.96
CA LEU A 6 5.59 -9.60 -74.76
C LEU A 6 5.02 -10.28 -73.52
N ALA A 7 3.91 -10.95 -73.74
CA ALA A 7 3.46 -12.03 -72.88
C ALA A 7 4.38 -13.24 -73.12
N LEU A 8 5.07 -13.73 -72.09
CA LEU A 8 5.50 -15.12 -72.01
C LEU A 8 5.99 -15.43 -70.59
N PHE A 9 5.09 -15.90 -69.73
CA PHE A 9 5.15 -17.29 -69.28
C PHE A 9 3.85 -17.68 -68.60
N ARG A 10 3.04 -18.34 -69.42
CA ARG A 10 2.08 -19.40 -69.10
C ARG A 10 1.99 -19.82 -67.62
N GLN A 11 0.75 -19.73 -67.14
CA GLN A 11 -0.03 -20.90 -66.71
C GLN A 11 0.26 -21.42 -65.29
N LEU A 12 -0.50 -20.93 -64.31
CA LEU A 12 -1.45 -21.79 -63.59
C LEU A 12 -2.50 -20.95 -62.84
N HIS A 13 -3.68 -20.82 -63.44
CA HIS A 13 -4.89 -20.48 -62.70
C HIS A 13 -5.20 -21.61 -61.72
N ARG A 14 -5.22 -21.31 -60.41
CA ARG A 14 -6.27 -21.88 -59.55
C ARG A 14 -6.47 -21.06 -58.28
N LYS A 15 -7.48 -20.20 -58.36
CA LYS A 15 -8.41 -19.77 -57.30
C LYS A 15 -8.06 -20.24 -55.88
N ILE A 16 -7.61 -19.32 -55.03
CA ILE A 16 -7.71 -19.42 -53.56
C ILE A 16 -8.42 -18.13 -53.15
N SER A 17 -9.74 -18.06 -53.30
CA SER A 17 -10.70 -18.25 -52.20
C SER A 17 -10.23 -17.65 -50.89
N VAL A 18 -10.74 -16.45 -50.63
CA VAL A 18 -10.75 -15.72 -49.36
C VAL A 18 -11.21 -16.66 -48.23
N ALA A 19 -10.39 -16.76 -47.18
CA ALA A 19 -10.83 -17.21 -45.87
C ALA A 19 -10.10 -16.38 -44.81
N VAL A 20 -10.77 -15.30 -44.36
CA VAL A 20 -10.39 -14.57 -43.15
C VAL A 20 -10.80 -15.44 -41.97
N ILE A 21 -9.84 -16.12 -41.35
CA ILE A 21 -10.07 -16.87 -40.11
C ILE A 21 -9.75 -15.93 -38.95
N PHE A 22 -10.80 -15.34 -38.39
CA PHE A 22 -10.77 -14.64 -37.11
C PHE A 22 -10.71 -15.70 -36.00
N ALA A 23 -9.50 -16.13 -35.64
CA ALA A 23 -9.30 -17.01 -34.48
C ALA A 23 -9.34 -16.17 -33.20
N LEU A 24 -10.54 -16.00 -32.66
CA LEU A 24 -10.78 -15.64 -31.26
C LEU A 24 -10.28 -16.78 -30.36
N LEU A 25 -8.97 -16.80 -30.09
CA LEU A 25 -8.45 -17.53 -28.94
C LEU A 25 -8.80 -16.69 -27.71
N PHE A 26 -9.94 -17.03 -27.11
CA PHE A 26 -10.22 -16.72 -25.72
C PHE A 26 -9.05 -17.26 -24.89
N VAL A 27 -8.12 -16.37 -24.56
CA VAL A 27 -7.17 -16.58 -23.48
C VAL A 27 -8.03 -16.88 -22.27
N GLY A 28 -8.03 -18.15 -21.85
CA GLY A 28 -8.59 -18.56 -20.59
C GLY A 28 -7.97 -17.70 -19.52
N TYR A 29 -8.73 -16.71 -19.05
CA TYR A 29 -8.53 -16.08 -17.76
C TYR A 29 -8.74 -17.19 -16.74
N ASN A 30 -7.66 -17.94 -16.47
CA ASN A 30 -7.52 -18.63 -15.22
C ASN A 30 -7.70 -17.54 -14.16
N SER A 31 -8.88 -17.53 -13.56
CA SER A 31 -9.14 -16.73 -12.39
C SER A 31 -8.12 -17.21 -11.35
N ILE A 32 -7.05 -16.43 -11.17
CA ILE A 32 -6.14 -16.64 -10.05
C ILE A 32 -7.07 -16.68 -8.83
N PRO A 33 -7.09 -17.78 -8.06
CA PRO A 33 -7.84 -17.79 -6.83
C PRO A 33 -7.28 -16.66 -5.99
N SER A 34 -8.10 -15.62 -5.78
CA SER A 34 -7.85 -14.60 -4.79
C SER A 34 -7.89 -15.32 -3.46
N SER A 35 -6.73 -15.79 -2.99
CA SER A 35 -6.51 -15.98 -1.56
C SER A 35 -6.82 -14.62 -0.98
N ALA A 36 -8.00 -14.46 -0.38
CA ALA A 36 -8.21 -13.37 0.55
C ALA A 36 -7.21 -13.67 1.67
N ASP A 37 -6.00 -13.11 1.55
CA ASP A 37 -5.00 -13.22 2.60
C ASP A 37 -5.70 -12.76 3.87
N SER A 38 -5.93 -13.70 4.77
CA SER A 38 -6.62 -13.43 6.01
C SER A 38 -5.84 -12.33 6.71
N ILE A 39 -6.47 -11.18 6.93
CA ILE A 39 -5.82 -10.06 7.63
C ILE A 39 -5.33 -10.58 8.98
N PRO A 40 -4.02 -10.50 9.26
CA PRO A 40 -3.48 -10.92 10.54
C PRO A 40 -4.11 -10.08 11.65
N GLU A 41 -4.52 -10.76 12.73
CA GLU A 41 -4.99 -10.13 13.96
C GLU A 41 -4.27 -10.76 15.16
N PRO A 42 -4.01 -9.99 16.23
CA PRO A 42 -3.41 -10.54 17.44
C PRO A 42 -4.42 -11.41 18.18
N THR A 43 -3.94 -12.40 18.94
CA THR A 43 -4.79 -13.21 19.83
C THR A 43 -5.44 -12.37 20.93
N THR A 44 -4.78 -11.28 21.33
CA THR A 44 -5.29 -10.29 22.30
C THR A 44 -4.76 -8.91 21.97
N TRP A 45 -5.56 -7.88 22.23
CA TRP A 45 -5.13 -6.48 22.16
C TRP A 45 -4.52 -5.97 23.47
N GLU A 46 -4.44 -6.83 24.49
CA GLU A 46 -3.94 -6.47 25.82
C GLU A 46 -2.41 -6.53 25.90
N PHE A 47 -1.84 -5.64 26.71
CA PHE A 47 -0.42 -5.66 27.03
C PHE A 47 -0.10 -6.65 28.17
N PRO A 48 1.02 -7.39 28.09
CA PRO A 48 2.04 -7.35 27.05
C PRO A 48 1.77 -8.25 25.82
N GLY A 49 0.69 -9.06 25.83
CA GLY A 49 0.43 -10.11 24.84
C GLY A 49 0.40 -9.65 23.37
N VAL A 50 -0.15 -8.46 23.11
CA VAL A 50 -0.19 -7.87 21.75
C VAL A 50 1.22 -7.61 21.19
N ILE A 51 2.16 -7.16 22.03
CA ILE A 51 3.54 -6.87 21.64
C ILE A 51 4.32 -8.16 21.41
N GLU A 52 4.10 -9.17 22.26
CA GLU A 52 4.76 -10.47 22.12
C GLU A 52 4.34 -11.18 20.82
N SER A 53 3.04 -11.14 20.52
CA SER A 53 2.47 -11.69 19.29
C SER A 53 2.96 -10.92 18.06
N ALA A 54 2.97 -9.58 18.13
CA ALA A 54 3.51 -8.74 17.07
C ALA A 54 5.00 -9.02 16.79
N ARG A 55 5.79 -9.26 17.83
CA ARG A 55 7.24 -9.56 17.72
C ARG A 55 7.52 -10.88 17.02
N ALA A 56 6.66 -11.88 17.19
CA ALA A 56 6.79 -13.15 16.49
C ALA A 56 6.61 -12.98 14.97
N LEU A 57 5.81 -12.00 14.54
CA LEU A 57 5.52 -11.73 13.13
C LEU A 57 6.48 -10.72 12.50
N SER A 58 6.76 -9.62 13.21
CA SER A 58 7.58 -8.51 12.72
C SER A 58 8.58 -8.07 13.77
N PRO A 59 9.71 -8.79 13.94
CA PRO A 59 10.69 -8.47 14.99
C PRO A 59 11.50 -7.20 14.71
N ARG A 60 11.44 -6.68 13.46
CA ARG A 60 12.24 -5.56 12.98
C ARG A 60 11.40 -4.58 12.18
N ASN A 61 11.74 -3.30 12.25
CA ASN A 61 11.14 -2.28 11.40
C ASN A 61 11.63 -2.40 9.94
N ILE A 62 11.11 -1.56 9.06
CA ILE A 62 11.48 -1.55 7.62
C ILE A 62 12.96 -1.27 7.33
N GLU A 63 13.71 -0.77 8.31
CA GLU A 63 15.16 -0.51 8.20
C GLU A 63 15.99 -1.64 8.84
N GLY A 64 15.34 -2.71 9.31
CA GLY A 64 16.01 -3.84 9.95
C GLY A 64 16.38 -3.61 11.43
N ARG A 65 15.94 -2.50 12.04
CA ARG A 65 16.15 -2.24 13.48
C ARG A 65 15.20 -3.09 14.31
N GLU A 66 15.70 -3.68 15.39
CA GLU A 66 14.87 -4.44 16.32
C GLU A 66 14.01 -3.51 17.18
N PHE A 67 12.76 -3.91 17.41
CA PHE A 67 11.89 -3.19 18.34
C PHE A 67 12.32 -3.47 19.79
N ASN A 68 12.34 -2.46 20.64
CA ASN A 68 12.56 -2.62 22.07
C ASN A 68 11.37 -3.30 22.76
N ARG A 69 11.45 -3.51 24.08
CA ARG A 69 10.37 -4.16 24.88
C ARG A 69 9.01 -3.46 24.82
N PHE A 70 8.97 -2.18 24.47
CA PHE A 70 7.74 -1.40 24.32
C PHE A 70 7.20 -1.39 22.87
N GLY A 71 7.89 -2.06 21.95
CA GLY A 71 7.49 -2.11 20.55
C GLY A 71 7.97 -0.94 19.71
N LEU A 72 8.99 -0.19 20.17
CA LEU A 72 9.54 0.97 19.44
C LEU A 72 10.95 0.66 18.93
N ALA A 73 11.21 0.98 17.66
CA ALA A 73 12.55 0.83 17.05
C ALA A 73 13.47 2.04 17.34
N TYR A 74 12.89 3.15 17.81
CA TYR A 74 13.55 4.41 18.11
C TYR A 74 13.28 4.84 19.55
N SER A 75 14.13 5.69 20.11
CA SER A 75 13.92 6.24 21.45
C SER A 75 12.76 7.23 21.47
N THR A 76 12.12 7.41 22.62
CA THR A 76 11.05 8.42 22.78
C THR A 76 11.54 9.82 22.44
N ARG A 77 12.76 10.18 22.84
CA ARG A 77 13.38 11.48 22.49
C ARG A 77 13.48 11.70 20.98
N GLU A 78 13.85 10.67 20.23
CA GLU A 78 13.90 10.77 18.77
C GLU A 78 12.49 10.95 18.19
N LEU A 79 11.52 10.17 18.67
CA LEU A 79 10.12 10.25 18.25
C LEU A 79 9.52 11.64 18.52
N ASP A 80 9.70 12.18 19.73
CA ASP A 80 9.19 13.51 20.15
C ASP A 80 9.79 14.66 19.32
N SER A 81 10.91 14.43 18.63
CA SER A 81 11.60 15.43 17.80
C SER A 81 11.20 15.40 16.33
N LEU A 82 10.34 14.45 15.92
CA LEU A 82 10.03 14.25 14.51
C LEU A 82 9.26 15.45 13.93
N PRO A 83 9.68 15.98 12.76
CA PRO A 83 8.95 17.02 12.05
C PRO A 83 7.73 16.42 11.30
N VAL A 84 6.80 15.81 12.05
CA VAL A 84 5.67 15.02 11.52
C VAL A 84 4.81 15.77 10.52
N ALA A 85 4.67 17.09 10.68
CA ALA A 85 3.90 17.93 9.76
C ALA A 85 4.50 17.98 8.35
N THR A 86 5.82 17.87 8.20
CA THR A 86 6.52 18.11 6.92
C THR A 86 7.28 16.89 6.41
N MET A 87 7.50 15.88 7.23
CA MET A 87 8.20 14.66 6.85
C MET A 87 7.39 13.86 5.82
N SER A 88 8.08 13.23 4.86
CA SER A 88 7.43 12.39 3.85
C SER A 88 6.80 11.15 4.48
N ALA A 89 5.76 10.59 3.86
CA ALA A 89 5.18 9.33 4.32
C ALA A 89 6.22 8.20 4.31
N GLN A 90 7.11 8.19 3.30
CA GLN A 90 8.17 7.20 3.15
C GLN A 90 9.20 7.23 4.28
N ASP A 91 9.46 8.41 4.85
CA ASP A 91 10.34 8.55 6.02
C ASP A 91 9.58 8.31 7.32
N LEU A 92 8.33 8.77 7.44
CA LEU A 92 7.53 8.58 8.65
C LEU A 92 7.27 7.11 8.98
N GLN A 93 7.00 6.27 7.97
CA GLN A 93 6.71 4.84 8.19
C GLN A 93 7.81 4.08 8.97
N LYS A 94 9.05 4.59 8.97
CA LYS A 94 10.19 4.00 9.70
C LYS A 94 9.97 3.96 11.21
N TYR A 95 9.15 4.87 11.72
CA TYR A 95 8.91 5.12 13.13
C TYR A 95 7.63 4.48 13.67
N ALA A 96 6.89 3.73 12.85
CA ALA A 96 5.72 2.99 13.29
C ALA A 96 6.10 1.93 14.34
N ASP A 97 5.20 1.68 15.29
CA ASP A 97 5.41 0.65 16.30
C ASP A 97 5.28 -0.77 15.72
N ILE A 98 5.68 -1.74 16.54
CA ILE A 98 5.65 -3.18 16.21
C ILE A 98 4.25 -3.71 15.94
N VAL A 99 3.22 -3.22 16.64
CA VAL A 99 1.84 -3.70 16.48
C VAL A 99 1.34 -3.30 15.11
N THR A 100 1.61 -2.08 14.69
CA THR A 100 1.29 -1.58 13.35
C THR A 100 2.06 -2.33 12.26
N HIS A 101 3.33 -2.68 12.52
CA HIS A 101 4.10 -3.50 11.57
C HIS A 101 3.52 -4.90 11.37
N ALA A 102 3.02 -5.52 12.45
CA ALA A 102 2.47 -6.87 12.42
C ALA A 102 1.01 -6.92 11.92
N TYR A 103 0.22 -5.89 12.23
CA TYR A 103 -1.24 -5.90 12.05
C TYR A 103 -1.77 -4.59 11.43
N PRO A 104 -1.26 -4.12 10.29
CA PRO A 104 -1.56 -2.79 9.76
C PRO A 104 -3.06 -2.57 9.51
N ASP A 105 -3.74 -3.54 8.87
CA ASP A 105 -5.17 -3.44 8.59
C ASP A 105 -6.02 -3.51 9.87
N ALA A 106 -5.67 -4.40 10.79
CA ALA A 106 -6.41 -4.57 12.05
C ALA A 106 -6.32 -3.32 12.93
N VAL A 107 -5.15 -2.69 13.01
CA VAL A 107 -4.95 -1.40 13.69
C VAL A 107 -5.78 -0.32 13.01
N PHE A 108 -5.76 -0.22 11.69
CA PHE A 108 -6.48 0.85 10.98
C PHE A 108 -8.00 0.75 11.12
N ARG A 109 -8.56 -0.45 11.21
CA ARG A 109 -10.00 -0.66 11.44
C ARG A 109 -10.51 0.04 12.71
N GLN A 110 -9.64 0.27 13.70
CA GLN A 110 -9.99 0.97 14.94
C GLN A 110 -10.06 2.49 14.77
N VAL A 111 -9.46 3.06 13.72
CA VAL A 111 -9.35 4.51 13.49
C VAL A 111 -10.64 5.11 12.90
N GLY A 112 -11.59 4.28 12.46
CA GLY A 112 -12.85 4.71 11.84
C GLY A 112 -12.67 5.17 10.39
N ASP A 113 -13.77 5.62 9.76
CA ASP A 113 -13.79 5.91 8.32
C ASP A 113 -13.19 7.27 7.92
N SER A 114 -13.01 8.20 8.86
CA SER A 114 -12.55 9.56 8.57
C SER A 114 -11.66 10.11 9.68
N CYS A 115 -10.46 10.53 9.29
CA CYS A 115 -9.52 11.20 10.19
C CYS A 115 -9.73 12.71 10.32
N LYS A 116 -10.76 13.27 9.64
CA LYS A 116 -11.01 14.72 9.61
C LYS A 116 -11.37 15.30 10.97
N GLU A 117 -11.97 14.49 11.83
CA GLU A 117 -12.44 14.89 13.16
C GLU A 117 -11.46 14.48 14.26
N LEU A 118 -10.32 13.87 13.90
CA LEU A 118 -9.32 13.52 14.90
C LEU A 118 -8.70 14.80 15.48
N PRO A 119 -8.71 14.97 16.83
CA PRO A 119 -7.98 16.05 17.47
C PRO A 119 -6.48 15.84 17.25
N VAL A 120 -5.92 16.52 16.25
CA VAL A 120 -4.52 16.31 15.82
C VAL A 120 -3.51 16.63 16.92
N GLU A 121 -3.87 17.47 17.88
CA GLU A 121 -3.05 17.80 19.05
C GLU A 121 -2.93 16.65 20.06
N SER A 122 -3.82 15.66 20.02
CA SER A 122 -3.74 14.48 20.89
C SER A 122 -3.07 13.28 20.24
N LEU A 123 -2.72 13.37 18.94
CA LEU A 123 -2.01 12.30 18.25
C LEU A 123 -0.52 12.40 18.53
N ASN A 124 0.08 11.30 18.99
CA ASN A 124 1.53 11.22 19.12
C ASN A 124 2.19 10.84 17.79
N GLU A 125 3.51 11.01 17.73
CA GLU A 125 4.32 10.82 16.53
C GLU A 125 4.31 9.37 16.04
N THR A 126 4.26 8.40 16.97
CA THR A 126 4.17 6.98 16.62
C THR A 126 2.83 6.63 15.97
N THR A 127 1.72 7.21 16.41
CA THR A 127 0.40 7.04 15.77
C THR A 127 0.41 7.57 14.35
N ILE A 128 0.98 8.77 14.14
CA ILE A 128 1.10 9.37 12.79
C ILE A 128 2.02 8.53 11.90
N ALA A 129 3.15 8.06 12.44
CA ALA A 129 4.05 7.14 11.75
C ALA A 129 3.38 5.81 11.41
N GLY A 130 2.53 5.29 12.29
CA GLY A 130 1.72 4.10 12.07
C GLY A 130 0.76 4.26 10.89
N ILE A 131 0.06 5.39 10.80
CA ILE A 131 -0.80 5.71 9.65
C ILE A 131 0.02 5.77 8.36
N ALA A 132 1.23 6.35 8.40
CA ALA A 132 2.13 6.34 7.25
C ALA A 132 2.52 4.93 6.83
N TYR A 133 2.88 4.06 7.79
CA TYR A 133 3.19 2.65 7.51
C TYR A 133 2.01 1.91 6.87
N ILE A 134 0.82 2.05 7.45
CA ILE A 134 -0.43 1.42 6.95
C ILE A 134 -0.70 1.84 5.50
N SER A 135 -0.42 3.09 5.13
CA SER A 135 -0.62 3.58 3.76
C SER A 135 0.22 2.86 2.70
N PHE A 136 1.32 2.21 3.09
CA PHE A 136 2.16 1.41 2.20
C PHE A 136 1.93 -0.09 2.36
N HIS A 137 1.71 -0.57 3.59
CA HIS A 137 1.88 -1.99 3.93
C HIS A 137 0.60 -2.72 4.34
N ALA A 138 -0.54 -2.02 4.49
CA ALA A 138 -1.81 -2.71 4.69
C ALA A 138 -2.09 -3.66 3.51
N ILE A 139 -2.68 -4.81 3.77
CA ILE A 139 -3.04 -5.82 2.76
C ILE A 139 -4.18 -5.30 1.89
N GLU A 140 -5.21 -4.71 2.50
CA GLU A 140 -6.37 -4.19 1.78
C GLU A 140 -6.02 -2.88 1.05
N PRO A 141 -6.24 -2.80 -0.27
CA PRO A 141 -5.98 -1.58 -1.03
C PRO A 141 -6.77 -0.36 -0.53
N ILE A 142 -8.02 -0.59 -0.09
CA ILE A 142 -8.86 0.47 0.45
C ILE A 142 -8.31 1.02 1.77
N THR A 143 -7.74 0.16 2.62
CA THR A 143 -7.08 0.54 3.87
C THR A 143 -5.86 1.42 3.58
N ARG A 144 -5.02 1.02 2.62
CA ARG A 144 -3.88 1.85 2.17
C ARG A 144 -4.34 3.24 1.70
N GLN A 145 -5.38 3.29 0.87
CA GLN A 145 -5.92 4.54 0.34
C GLN A 145 -6.50 5.45 1.45
N LYS A 146 -7.27 4.89 2.38
CA LYS A 146 -7.83 5.62 3.53
C LYS A 146 -6.71 6.15 4.43
N ALA A 147 -5.69 5.34 4.74
CA ALA A 147 -4.56 5.75 5.55
C ALA A 147 -3.73 6.86 4.88
N ALA A 148 -3.49 6.78 3.57
CA ALA A 148 -2.81 7.85 2.83
C ALA A 148 -3.57 9.18 2.91
N LYS A 149 -4.89 9.14 2.74
CA LYS A 149 -5.75 10.32 2.89
C LYS A 149 -5.73 10.86 4.32
N CYS A 150 -5.83 9.97 5.31
CA CYS A 150 -5.78 10.29 6.72
C CYS A 150 -4.49 11.04 7.08
N LEU A 151 -3.33 10.52 6.65
CA LEU A 151 -2.04 11.17 6.86
C LEU A 151 -1.99 12.57 6.25
N ALA A 152 -2.47 12.72 5.02
CA ALA A 152 -2.49 14.03 4.35
C ALA A 152 -3.34 15.06 5.10
N ASP A 153 -4.53 14.65 5.58
CA ASP A 153 -5.42 15.51 6.35
C ASP A 153 -4.78 15.91 7.70
N ILE A 154 -4.17 14.97 8.43
CA ILE A 154 -3.45 15.23 9.69
C ILE A 154 -2.29 16.21 9.46
N GLN A 155 -1.43 15.95 8.48
CA GLN A 155 -0.28 16.81 8.19
C GLN A 155 -0.70 18.20 7.72
N HIS A 156 -1.81 18.33 7.00
CA HIS A 156 -2.38 19.63 6.64
C HIS A 156 -2.79 20.41 7.89
N ASN A 157 -3.57 19.80 8.78
CA ASN A 157 -4.05 20.44 10.01
C ASN A 157 -2.90 20.86 10.93
N LEU A 158 -1.87 20.01 11.09
CA LEU A 158 -0.68 20.34 11.89
C LEU A 158 0.10 21.52 11.32
N LYS A 159 0.15 21.69 9.99
CA LYS A 159 0.76 22.88 9.37
C LYS A 159 -0.07 24.14 9.68
N GLN A 160 -1.39 24.06 9.54
CA GLN A 160 -2.28 25.19 9.82
C GLN A 160 -2.19 25.65 11.30
N ALA A 161 -2.20 24.70 12.24
CA ALA A 161 -2.10 24.99 13.68
C ALA A 161 -0.74 25.63 14.08
N ARG A 162 0.32 25.42 13.30
CA ARG A 162 1.63 26.08 13.51
C ARG A 162 1.68 27.49 12.93
N THR A 163 0.87 27.80 11.92
CA THR A 163 0.84 29.13 11.30
C THR A 163 -0.05 30.12 12.05
N THR A 164 -0.92 29.65 12.94
CA THR A 164 -1.83 30.48 13.75
C THR A 164 -1.29 30.81 15.14
N LYS A 165 -0.11 30.30 15.50
CA LYS A 165 0.65 30.64 16.72
C LYS A 165 1.77 31.62 16.39
#